data_AF-A0A316QY88-F1
#
_entry.id   AF-A0A316QY88-F1
#
_cell.length_a   1.000
_cell.length_b   1.000
_cell.length_c   1.000
_cell.angle_alpha   90.00
_cell.angle_beta   90.00
_cell.angle_gamma   90.00
#
_symmetry.space_group_name_H-M   'P 1'
#
loop_
_entity.id
_entity.type
_entity.pdbx_description
1 polymer ?
#
loop_
_entity_poly.entity_id
_entity_poly.type
_entity_poly.pdbx_seq_one_letter_code
_entity_poly.pdbx_strand_id
1 'polypeptide(L)'
;MINSSLTVECNKIFNFWKLEEYFTPSDYPALALTIKEGKQNVPFDAYYNEYSIRSLPLKRYKAHNEYLRQKNKSDERLYNRANIYCGCYRTKDFVEKMAEKCKLDMEKYAEINELTGRFYAFSVQIDLDGKITEEGVQVSPFFYAVLCMIKAEGINVNIMQENIWKLNEEVNEILKQNNVQILEFTDVTIVKNIIFDKLRIESESEVGLKSASDKVYACKGLKKEDETSDFTSFYLDEIENVQKNYKNNENLIKYTTSLLAGNQKKIMIDSDVCSMKKWLEVDRFPMGKYPSKFSPTLMQQIAINIAISE
;
A
#
# COMPACT_ATOMS: atom_id res chain seq x y z
N MET A 1 -8.55 -8.04 -35.06
CA MET A 1 -8.32 -9.22 -34.18
C MET A 1 -6.92 -9.11 -33.62
N ILE A 2 -6.78 -8.94 -32.31
CA ILE A 2 -5.47 -8.89 -31.66
C ILE A 2 -4.89 -10.32 -31.68
N ASN A 3 -3.65 -10.45 -32.16
CA ASN A 3 -2.93 -11.73 -32.15
C ASN A 3 -2.85 -12.28 -30.71
N SER A 4 -3.14 -13.57 -30.51
CA SER A 4 -3.10 -14.22 -29.19
C SER A 4 -1.72 -14.08 -28.53
N SER A 5 -0.64 -14.11 -29.33
CA SER A 5 0.73 -13.88 -28.87
C SER A 5 0.94 -12.47 -28.30
N LEU A 6 0.43 -11.45 -28.98
CA LEU A 6 0.51 -10.04 -28.52
C LEU A 6 -0.25 -9.83 -27.21
N THR A 7 -1.39 -10.50 -27.07
CA THR A 7 -2.21 -10.46 -25.85
C THR A 7 -1.45 -11.02 -24.65
N VAL A 8 -0.70 -12.10 -24.84
CA VAL A 8 0.13 -12.70 -23.79
C VAL A 8 1.24 -11.73 -23.36
N GLU A 9 1.94 -11.11 -24.30
CA GLU A 9 3.02 -10.16 -23.99
C GLU A 9 2.52 -8.90 -23.29
N CYS A 10 1.39 -8.31 -23.72
CA CYS A 10 0.81 -7.18 -22.99
C CYS A 10 0.45 -7.54 -21.55
N ASN A 11 -0.12 -8.73 -21.32
CA ASN A 11 -0.45 -9.16 -19.96
C ASN A 11 0.79 -9.38 -19.09
N LYS A 12 1.91 -9.83 -19.66
CA LYS A 12 3.18 -9.93 -18.93
C LYS A 12 3.65 -8.54 -18.45
N ILE A 13 3.55 -7.52 -19.31
CA ILE A 13 3.93 -6.14 -18.94
C ILE A 13 3.04 -5.61 -17.81
N PHE A 14 1.71 -5.73 -17.94
CA PHE A 14 0.81 -5.28 -16.88
C PHE A 14 1.00 -6.06 -15.58
N ASN A 15 1.20 -7.38 -15.66
CA ASN A 15 1.49 -8.19 -14.48
C ASN A 15 2.82 -7.79 -13.83
N PHE A 16 3.84 -7.43 -14.60
CA PHE A 16 5.09 -6.91 -14.08
C PHE A 16 4.86 -5.62 -13.27
N TRP A 17 4.18 -4.61 -13.83
CA TRP A 17 3.92 -3.36 -13.11
C TRP A 17 3.04 -3.54 -11.87
N LYS A 18 2.02 -4.42 -11.94
CA LYS A 18 1.24 -4.76 -10.75
C LYS A 18 2.13 -5.37 -9.68
N LEU A 19 2.98 -6.34 -10.03
CA LEU A 19 3.88 -6.98 -9.09
C LEU A 19 4.89 -5.99 -8.51
N GLU A 20 5.44 -5.10 -9.32
CA GLU A 20 6.31 -4.01 -8.85
C GLU A 20 5.61 -3.17 -7.78
N GLU A 21 4.35 -2.79 -8.01
CA GLU A 21 3.56 -2.01 -7.06
C GLU A 21 3.21 -2.82 -5.80
N TYR A 22 2.82 -4.11 -5.91
CA TYR A 22 2.63 -5.01 -4.76
C TYR A 22 3.91 -5.20 -3.93
N PHE A 23 5.08 -5.18 -4.58
CA PHE A 23 6.40 -5.37 -3.98
C PHE A 23 7.13 -4.07 -3.69
N THR A 24 6.46 -2.93 -3.83
CA THR A 24 6.91 -1.66 -3.28
C THR A 24 6.27 -1.54 -1.91
N PRO A 25 6.85 -2.11 -0.84
CA PRO A 25 6.29 -1.98 0.49
C PRO A 25 6.26 -0.49 0.81
N SER A 26 5.06 0.07 0.93
CA SER A 26 4.90 1.39 1.54
C SER A 26 5.59 1.35 2.90
N ASP A 27 6.46 2.35 3.08
CA ASP A 27 7.38 2.47 4.18
C ASP A 27 6.71 2.20 5.53
N TYR A 28 7.45 1.52 6.40
CA TYR A 28 7.17 1.38 7.82
C TYR A 28 6.47 2.64 8.38
N PRO A 29 5.28 2.55 9.00
CA PRO A 29 4.51 3.70 9.45
C PRO A 29 5.41 4.62 10.24
N ALA A 30 5.65 5.82 9.72
CA ALA A 30 6.55 6.78 10.33
C ALA A 30 5.93 7.30 11.64
N LEU A 31 6.17 6.57 12.74
CA LEU A 31 5.75 7.01 14.07
C LEU A 31 6.72 8.10 14.54
N ALA A 32 6.45 9.33 14.13
CA ALA A 32 7.28 10.50 14.42
C ALA A 32 6.55 11.57 15.25
N LEU A 33 5.30 11.33 15.65
CA LEU A 33 4.58 12.30 16.46
C LEU A 33 5.16 12.33 17.88
N THR A 34 5.96 13.35 18.14
CA THR A 34 6.34 13.79 19.48
C THR A 34 5.60 15.07 19.82
N ILE A 35 4.98 15.15 20.98
CA ILE A 35 4.38 16.38 21.50
C ILE A 35 5.31 17.06 22.49
N LYS A 36 5.21 18.39 22.60
CA LYS A 36 5.93 19.14 23.63
C LYS A 36 5.18 19.07 24.96
N GLU A 37 5.76 18.42 25.95
CA GLU A 37 5.35 18.51 27.35
C GLU A 37 6.36 19.40 28.08
N GLY A 38 5.97 20.66 28.34
CA GLY A 38 6.88 21.68 28.86
C GLY A 38 8.02 21.99 27.88
N LYS A 39 9.27 21.65 28.26
CA LYS A 39 10.47 21.81 27.42
C LYS A 39 10.91 20.51 26.73
N GLN A 40 10.25 19.39 26.97
CA GLN A 40 10.65 18.08 26.45
C GLN A 40 9.73 17.62 25.32
N ASN A 41 10.29 16.95 24.32
CA ASN A 41 9.52 16.24 23.30
C ASN A 41 9.25 14.83 23.80
N VAL A 42 7.99 14.44 23.90
CA VAL A 42 7.57 13.13 24.40
C VAL A 42 6.88 12.36 23.27
N PRO A 43 7.23 11.08 23.04
CA PRO A 43 6.54 10.25 22.05
C PRO A 43 5.04 10.18 22.32
N PHE A 44 4.26 10.54 21.31
CA PHE A 44 2.81 10.60 21.36
C PHE A 44 2.18 9.33 20.79
N ASP A 45 2.69 8.89 19.64
CA ASP A 45 2.47 7.54 19.09
C ASP A 45 3.18 6.48 19.93
N ALA A 46 2.73 5.23 19.83
CA ALA A 46 3.24 4.15 20.66
C ALA A 46 3.64 2.90 19.88
N TYR A 47 4.68 2.25 20.38
CA TYR A 47 5.01 0.87 20.03
C TYR A 47 4.69 -0.05 21.20
N TYR A 48 4.27 -1.27 20.88
CA TYR A 48 4.12 -2.36 21.83
C TYR A 48 5.07 -3.48 21.48
N ASN A 49 5.74 -4.02 22.49
CA ASN A 49 6.50 -5.27 22.39
C ASN A 49 5.85 -6.35 23.24
N GLU A 50 6.08 -7.61 22.90
CA GLU A 50 5.51 -8.78 23.60
C GLU A 50 5.88 -8.85 25.10
N TYR A 51 6.92 -8.12 25.51
CA TYR A 51 7.43 -8.08 26.88
C TYR A 51 6.95 -6.89 27.72
N SER A 52 6.19 -5.94 27.16
CA SER A 52 5.67 -4.78 27.91
C SER A 52 4.15 -4.72 27.86
N ILE A 53 3.54 -4.50 29.02
CA ILE A 53 2.11 -4.22 29.11
C ILE A 53 1.96 -2.71 28.87
N ARG A 54 1.56 -2.34 27.66
CA ARG A 54 1.16 -0.97 27.34
C ARG A 54 -0.24 -0.98 26.74
N SER A 55 -1.14 -0.22 27.35
CA SER A 55 -2.43 0.13 26.75
C SER A 55 -2.22 0.98 25.49
N LEU A 56 -3.20 1.01 24.59
CA LEU A 56 -3.18 1.94 23.46
C LEU A 56 -3.13 3.40 23.96
N PRO A 57 -2.48 4.33 23.24
CA PRO A 57 -2.35 5.74 23.62
C PRO A 57 -3.65 6.57 23.49
N LEU A 58 -4.83 5.94 23.41
CA LEU A 58 -6.11 6.61 23.13
C LEU A 58 -6.45 7.69 24.17
N LYS A 59 -6.17 7.44 25.45
CA LYS A 59 -6.36 8.44 26.53
C LYS A 59 -5.49 9.67 26.33
N ARG A 60 -4.27 9.51 25.78
CA ARG A 60 -3.36 10.63 25.48
C ARG A 60 -3.91 11.46 24.32
N TYR A 61 -4.47 10.81 23.29
CA TYR A 61 -5.12 11.49 22.17
C TYR A 61 -6.31 12.33 22.63
N LYS A 62 -7.18 11.75 23.47
CA LYS A 62 -8.31 12.46 24.09
C LYS A 62 -7.87 13.67 24.94
N ALA A 63 -6.91 13.49 25.84
CA ALA A 63 -6.39 14.57 26.67
C ALA A 63 -5.75 15.69 25.84
N HIS A 64 -5.07 15.35 24.74
CA HIS A 64 -4.52 16.34 23.83
C HIS A 64 -5.61 17.13 23.11
N ASN A 65 -6.70 16.47 22.71
CA ASN A 65 -7.83 17.18 22.11
C ASN A 65 -8.46 18.18 23.07
N GLU A 66 -8.63 17.83 24.34
CA GLU A 66 -9.12 18.75 25.37
C GLU A 66 -8.20 19.97 25.52
N TYR A 67 -6.88 19.76 25.54
CA TYR A 67 -5.90 20.84 25.55
C TYR A 67 -6.01 21.76 24.32
N LEU A 68 -6.21 21.20 23.12
CA LEU A 68 -6.36 22.00 21.90
C LEU A 68 -7.66 22.82 21.90
N ARG A 69 -8.76 22.24 22.42
CA ARG A 69 -10.05 22.95 22.59
C ARG A 69 -9.93 24.13 23.54
N GLN A 70 -9.24 23.96 24.67
CA GLN A 70 -8.97 25.06 25.62
C GLN A 70 -8.17 26.21 24.97
N LYS A 71 -7.42 25.93 23.91
CA LYS A 71 -6.66 26.92 23.14
C LYS A 71 -7.40 27.50 21.93
N ASN A 72 -8.73 27.29 21.84
CA ASN A 72 -9.58 27.76 20.73
C ASN A 72 -9.06 27.36 19.34
N LYS A 73 -8.53 26.14 19.19
CA LYS A 73 -8.18 25.60 17.87
C LYS A 73 -9.41 24.94 17.22
N SER A 74 -9.48 24.99 15.88
CA SER A 74 -10.53 24.33 15.09
C SER A 74 -10.59 22.82 15.38
N ASP A 75 -11.82 22.27 15.47
CA ASP A 75 -12.10 20.85 15.69
C ASP A 75 -11.58 19.95 14.56
N GLU A 76 -11.40 20.50 13.35
CA GLU A 76 -10.86 19.74 12.20
C GLU A 76 -9.48 19.17 12.50
N ARG A 77 -8.69 19.80 13.38
CA ARG A 77 -7.31 19.39 13.69
C ARG A 77 -7.21 18.38 14.85
N LEU A 78 -8.33 17.89 15.35
CA LEU A 78 -8.38 16.97 16.48
C LEU A 78 -8.24 15.52 16.04
N TYR A 79 -7.58 14.73 16.87
CA TYR A 79 -7.54 13.28 16.66
C TYR A 79 -8.94 12.71 16.84
N ASN A 80 -9.36 11.85 15.93
CA ASN A 80 -10.66 11.19 16.01
C ASN A 80 -10.56 9.68 15.79
N ARG A 81 -9.43 9.21 15.25
CA ARG A 81 -9.14 7.81 14.97
C ARG A 81 -7.69 7.47 15.31
N ALA A 82 -7.38 6.19 15.32
CA ALA A 82 -6.03 5.67 15.39
C ALA A 82 -5.89 4.43 14.50
N ASN A 83 -4.74 4.30 13.84
CA ASN A 83 -4.36 3.07 13.13
C ASN A 83 -3.43 2.25 14.00
N ILE A 84 -3.71 0.95 14.08
CA ILE A 84 -2.83 -0.03 14.73
C ILE A 84 -2.27 -0.95 13.66
N TYR A 85 -0.95 -0.93 13.45
CA TYR A 85 -0.26 -1.77 12.49
C TYR A 85 0.27 -3.02 13.19
N CYS A 86 -0.02 -4.19 12.62
CA CYS A 86 0.22 -5.50 13.24
C CYS A 86 1.22 -6.34 12.45
N GLY A 87 2.13 -7.00 13.18
CA GLY A 87 3.03 -8.00 12.62
C GLY A 87 4.27 -7.36 11.99
N CYS A 88 5.11 -6.73 12.81
CA CYS A 88 6.39 -6.17 12.38
C CYS A 88 7.37 -7.30 11.99
N TYR A 89 7.24 -7.81 10.75
CA TYR A 89 7.99 -8.96 10.25
C TYR A 89 9.16 -8.56 9.37
N ARG A 90 10.18 -9.42 9.29
CA ARG A 90 11.35 -9.24 8.44
C ARG A 90 10.98 -9.53 6.99
N THR A 91 11.22 -8.57 6.10
CA THR A 91 10.96 -8.72 4.67
C THR A 91 11.76 -9.88 4.08
N LYS A 92 13.04 -9.99 4.46
CA LYS A 92 13.95 -11.03 3.98
C LYS A 92 13.42 -12.44 4.26
N ASP A 93 13.13 -12.76 5.53
CA ASP A 93 12.67 -14.11 5.90
C ASP A 93 11.38 -14.51 5.18
N PHE A 94 10.47 -13.56 4.96
CA PHE A 94 9.20 -13.81 4.28
C PHE A 94 9.40 -14.05 2.77
N VAL A 95 10.25 -13.26 2.11
CA VAL A 95 10.57 -13.43 0.69
C VAL A 95 11.43 -14.66 0.45
N GLU A 96 12.37 -14.98 1.33
CA GLU A 96 13.14 -16.23 1.29
C GLU A 96 12.21 -17.45 1.39
N LYS A 97 11.19 -17.39 2.26
CA LYS A 97 10.19 -18.47 2.34
C LYS A 97 9.39 -18.62 1.05
N MET A 98 9.02 -17.51 0.42
CA MET A 98 8.40 -17.52 -0.90
C MET A 98 9.33 -18.13 -1.95
N ALA A 99 10.61 -17.74 -1.99
CA ALA A 99 11.58 -18.27 -2.93
C ALA A 99 11.80 -19.79 -2.76
N GLU A 100 11.89 -20.26 -1.51
CA GLU A 100 11.96 -21.68 -1.15
C GLU A 100 10.75 -22.45 -1.71
N LYS A 101 9.55 -21.97 -1.44
CA LYS A 101 8.29 -22.62 -1.87
C LYS A 101 8.09 -22.59 -3.38
N CYS A 102 8.47 -21.49 -4.03
CA CYS A 102 8.44 -21.33 -5.47
C CYS A 102 9.61 -22.03 -6.19
N LYS A 103 10.53 -22.66 -5.46
CA LYS A 103 11.73 -23.35 -6.00
C LYS A 103 12.56 -22.44 -6.91
N LEU A 104 12.75 -21.20 -6.49
CA LEU A 104 13.56 -20.23 -7.23
C LEU A 104 15.04 -20.57 -7.10
N ASP A 105 15.77 -20.31 -8.18
CA ASP A 105 17.22 -20.40 -8.21
C ASP A 105 17.84 -19.23 -7.44
N MET A 106 18.29 -19.49 -6.21
CA MET A 106 18.85 -18.48 -5.33
C MET A 106 20.20 -17.93 -5.81
N GLU A 107 20.91 -18.63 -6.71
CA GLU A 107 22.13 -18.09 -7.34
C GLU A 107 21.75 -17.05 -8.40
N LYS A 108 20.68 -17.31 -9.15
CA LYS A 108 20.15 -16.38 -10.15
C LYS A 108 19.51 -15.14 -9.52
N TYR A 109 18.84 -15.31 -8.38
CA TYR A 109 18.14 -14.25 -7.65
C TYR A 109 18.86 -13.89 -6.35
N ALA A 110 20.18 -13.66 -6.43
CA ALA A 110 21.02 -13.39 -5.27
C ALA A 110 20.60 -12.12 -4.51
N GLU A 111 19.92 -11.18 -5.17
CA GLU A 111 19.37 -9.95 -4.57
C GLU A 111 18.40 -10.21 -3.41
N ILE A 112 17.76 -11.39 -3.36
CA ILE A 112 16.92 -11.79 -2.23
C ILE A 112 17.72 -11.80 -0.93
N ASN A 113 19.01 -12.16 -1.00
CA ASN A 113 19.90 -12.18 0.17
C ASN A 113 20.23 -10.78 0.69
N GLU A 114 20.11 -9.76 -0.17
CA GLU A 114 20.39 -8.35 0.14
C GLU A 114 19.15 -7.61 0.64
N LEU A 115 17.97 -8.24 0.60
CA LEU A 115 16.74 -7.65 1.13
C LEU A 115 16.92 -7.29 2.60
N THR A 116 16.57 -6.05 2.91
CA THR A 116 16.53 -5.54 4.27
C THR A 116 15.16 -4.92 4.53
N GLY A 117 14.91 -4.56 5.79
CA GLY A 117 13.68 -3.90 6.17
C GLY A 117 12.65 -4.85 6.78
N ARG A 118 11.48 -4.27 7.00
CA ARG A 118 10.38 -4.85 7.75
C ARG A 118 9.06 -4.33 7.22
N PHE A 119 8.02 -5.12 7.38
CA PHE A 119 6.67 -4.74 6.98
C PHE A 119 5.69 -5.06 8.11
N TYR A 120 4.48 -4.54 7.98
CA TYR A 120 3.33 -4.91 8.82
C TYR A 120 2.32 -5.64 7.93
N ALA A 121 1.74 -6.74 8.43
CA ALA A 121 0.85 -7.59 7.63
C ALA A 121 -0.54 -6.96 7.40
N PHE A 122 -1.04 -6.21 8.38
CA PHE A 122 -2.32 -5.53 8.28
C PHE A 122 -2.40 -4.39 9.30
N SER A 123 -3.41 -3.53 9.15
CA SER A 123 -3.73 -2.46 10.06
C SER A 123 -5.20 -2.53 10.47
N VAL A 124 -5.50 -1.98 11.63
CA VAL A 124 -6.87 -1.83 12.12
C VAL A 124 -7.08 -0.39 12.52
N GLN A 125 -8.09 0.25 11.92
CA GLN A 125 -8.50 1.59 12.28
C GLN A 125 -9.62 1.55 13.32
N ILE A 126 -9.42 2.29 14.39
CA ILE A 126 -10.36 2.43 15.50
C ILE A 126 -10.62 3.91 15.80
N ASP A 127 -11.77 4.22 16.39
CA ASP A 127 -12.01 5.50 17.02
C ASP A 127 -11.27 5.59 18.38
N LEU A 128 -11.34 6.76 19.03
CA LEU A 128 -10.68 6.96 20.32
C LEU A 128 -11.36 6.21 21.49
N ASP A 129 -12.51 5.58 21.27
CA ASP A 129 -13.20 4.68 22.20
C ASP A 129 -12.87 3.20 21.94
N GLY A 130 -12.01 2.90 20.95
CA GLY A 130 -11.61 1.55 20.61
C GLY A 130 -12.58 0.82 19.69
N LYS A 131 -13.63 1.48 19.19
CA LYS A 131 -14.53 0.86 18.22
C LYS A 131 -13.92 0.90 16.84
N ILE A 132 -14.11 -0.17 16.09
CA ILE A 132 -13.64 -0.27 14.71
C ILE A 132 -14.40 0.73 13.85
N THR A 133 -13.68 1.49 13.02
CA THR A 133 -14.28 2.50 12.13
C THR A 133 -14.84 1.85 10.86
N GLU A 134 -15.43 2.65 9.97
CA GLU A 134 -15.91 2.17 8.66
C GLU A 134 -14.76 1.64 7.78
N GLU A 135 -13.58 2.27 7.85
CA GLU A 135 -12.37 1.77 7.17
C GLU A 135 -11.92 0.41 7.73
N GLY A 136 -11.99 0.26 9.05
CA GLY A 136 -11.73 -0.98 9.76
C GLY A 136 -10.36 -1.58 9.45
N VAL A 137 -10.34 -2.85 9.00
CA VAL A 137 -9.15 -3.63 8.71
C VAL A 137 -8.66 -3.38 7.29
N GLN A 138 -7.35 -3.24 7.15
CA GLN A 138 -6.68 -3.20 5.86
C GLN A 138 -5.47 -4.13 5.84
N VAL A 139 -5.54 -5.16 5.00
CA VAL A 139 -4.43 -6.08 4.77
C VAL A 139 -3.40 -5.48 3.81
N SER A 140 -2.11 -5.64 4.13
CA SER A 140 -1.01 -5.17 3.28
C SER A 140 -1.02 -5.90 1.94
N PRO A 141 -1.00 -5.16 0.80
CA PRO A 141 -0.90 -5.76 -0.53
C PRO A 141 0.34 -6.64 -0.69
N PHE A 142 1.49 -6.18 -0.17
CA PHE A 142 2.73 -6.95 -0.15
C PHE A 142 2.57 -8.27 0.60
N PHE A 143 2.02 -8.23 1.82
CA PHE A 143 1.79 -9.43 2.62
C PHE A 143 0.92 -10.44 1.89
N TYR A 144 -0.21 -9.97 1.35
CA TYR A 144 -1.16 -10.80 0.62
C TYR A 144 -0.54 -11.42 -0.63
N ALA A 145 0.18 -10.62 -1.44
CA ALA A 145 0.82 -11.06 -2.67
C ALA A 145 1.84 -12.19 -2.44
N VAL A 146 2.76 -11.99 -1.50
CA VAL A 146 3.80 -12.99 -1.17
C VAL A 146 3.17 -14.25 -0.59
N LEU A 147 2.15 -14.11 0.27
CA LEU A 147 1.41 -15.25 0.82
C LEU A 147 0.72 -16.07 -0.28
N CYS A 148 0.10 -15.41 -1.26
CA CYS A 148 -0.49 -16.08 -2.42
C CYS A 148 0.55 -16.89 -3.19
N MET A 149 1.75 -16.36 -3.39
CA MET A 149 2.86 -17.07 -4.06
C MET A 149 3.35 -18.28 -3.25
N ILE A 150 3.50 -18.11 -1.93
CA ILE A 150 3.86 -19.20 -1.01
C ILE A 150 2.86 -20.36 -1.11
N LYS A 151 1.55 -20.05 -1.05
CA LYS A 151 0.48 -21.05 -1.07
C LYS A 151 0.32 -21.71 -2.44
N ALA A 152 0.58 -20.98 -3.52
CA ALA A 152 0.53 -21.50 -4.87
C ALA A 152 1.81 -22.25 -5.29
N GLU A 153 2.87 -22.19 -4.47
CA GLU A 153 4.21 -22.70 -4.82
C GLU A 153 4.71 -22.19 -6.19
N GLY A 154 4.42 -20.92 -6.50
CA GLY A 154 4.82 -20.31 -7.76
C GLY A 154 4.65 -18.79 -7.79
N ILE A 155 5.44 -18.12 -8.63
CA ILE A 155 5.45 -16.65 -8.77
C ILE A 155 4.36 -16.13 -9.72
N ASN A 156 3.85 -16.98 -10.62
CA ASN A 156 2.84 -16.61 -11.61
C ASN A 156 1.43 -16.74 -11.03
N VAL A 157 1.14 -15.98 -9.96
CA VAL A 157 -0.17 -15.96 -9.33
C VAL A 157 -0.97 -14.76 -9.80
N ASN A 158 -2.24 -14.98 -10.13
CA ASN A 158 -3.16 -13.89 -10.42
C ASN A 158 -3.63 -13.23 -9.12
N ILE A 159 -2.95 -12.15 -8.72
CA ILE A 159 -3.30 -11.35 -7.56
C ILE A 159 -4.12 -10.15 -8.04
N MET A 160 -5.24 -9.88 -7.34
CA MET A 160 -6.15 -8.77 -7.64
C MET A 160 -6.52 -8.03 -6.35
N GLN A 161 -6.59 -6.70 -6.40
CA GLN A 161 -6.99 -5.86 -5.27
C GLN A 161 -8.37 -6.23 -4.75
N GLU A 162 -9.28 -6.57 -5.66
CA GLU A 162 -10.65 -6.98 -5.32
C GLU A 162 -10.68 -8.14 -4.31
N ASN A 163 -9.68 -9.04 -4.34
CA ASN A 163 -9.60 -10.13 -3.36
C ASN A 163 -9.18 -9.63 -1.98
N ILE A 164 -8.30 -8.63 -1.91
CA ILE A 164 -7.90 -7.97 -0.66
C ILE A 164 -9.09 -7.20 -0.08
N TRP A 165 -9.83 -6.46 -0.91
CA TRP A 165 -11.04 -5.75 -0.47
C TRP A 165 -12.10 -6.71 0.06
N LYS A 166 -12.38 -7.81 -0.64
CA LYS A 166 -13.31 -8.84 -0.14
C LYS A 166 -12.85 -9.41 1.20
N LEU A 167 -11.56 -9.68 1.36
CA LEU A 167 -11.01 -10.13 2.64
C LEU A 167 -11.21 -9.08 3.74
N ASN A 168 -10.88 -7.82 3.48
CA ASN A 168 -11.07 -6.72 4.42
C ASN A 168 -12.55 -6.57 4.81
N GLU A 169 -13.46 -6.58 3.84
CA GLU A 169 -14.92 -6.50 4.07
C GLU A 169 -15.41 -7.67 4.92
N GLU A 170 -15.06 -8.92 4.56
CA GLU A 170 -15.46 -10.09 5.33
C GLU A 170 -14.96 -10.05 6.78
N VAL A 171 -13.72 -9.63 7.00
CA VAL A 171 -13.16 -9.47 8.34
C VAL A 171 -13.88 -8.36 9.09
N ASN A 172 -14.12 -7.21 8.46
CA ASN A 172 -14.83 -6.07 9.06
C ASN A 172 -16.26 -6.45 9.46
N GLU A 173 -16.97 -7.22 8.64
CA GLU A 173 -18.32 -7.68 8.97
C GLU A 173 -18.32 -8.64 10.17
N ILE A 174 -17.36 -9.57 10.26
CA ILE A 174 -17.20 -10.44 11.43
C ILE A 174 -16.94 -9.62 12.70
N LEU A 175 -16.06 -8.61 12.61
CA LEU A 175 -15.73 -7.77 13.74
C LEU A 175 -16.91 -6.91 14.21
N LYS A 176 -17.70 -6.37 13.28
CA LYS A 176 -18.93 -5.61 13.58
C LYS A 176 -20.00 -6.50 14.22
N GLN A 177 -20.24 -7.70 13.68
CA GLN A 177 -21.22 -8.64 14.22
C GLN A 177 -20.90 -9.04 15.67
N ASN A 178 -19.62 -9.18 15.98
CA ASN A 178 -19.13 -9.51 17.32
C ASN A 178 -18.96 -8.28 18.24
N ASN A 179 -19.28 -7.07 17.75
CA ASN A 179 -19.12 -5.80 18.47
C ASN A 179 -17.73 -5.64 19.12
N VAL A 180 -16.69 -6.02 18.37
CA VAL A 180 -15.30 -6.03 18.87
C VAL A 180 -14.84 -4.59 19.18
N GLN A 181 -14.19 -4.45 20.33
CA GLN A 181 -13.50 -3.22 20.74
C GLN A 181 -12.03 -3.53 20.98
N ILE A 182 -11.16 -2.61 20.60
CA ILE A 182 -9.71 -2.70 20.76
C ILE A 182 -9.25 -1.57 21.67
N LEU A 183 -8.94 -1.90 22.92
CA LEU A 183 -8.49 -0.96 23.95
C LEU A 183 -7.01 -1.19 24.32
N GLU A 184 -6.57 -2.44 24.16
CA GLU A 184 -5.22 -2.91 24.41
C GLU A 184 -4.60 -3.44 23.11
N PHE A 185 -3.27 -3.44 23.00
CA PHE A 185 -2.61 -4.06 21.85
C PHE A 185 -2.87 -5.56 21.75
N THR A 186 -3.11 -6.24 22.87
CA THR A 186 -3.44 -7.68 22.89
C THR A 186 -4.77 -7.98 22.22
N ASP A 187 -5.73 -7.05 22.24
CA ASP A 187 -7.05 -7.22 21.61
C ASP A 187 -6.92 -7.35 20.08
N VAL A 188 -5.86 -6.80 19.48
CA VAL A 188 -5.54 -6.92 18.04
C VAL A 188 -5.29 -8.38 17.64
N THR A 189 -4.95 -9.26 18.59
CA THR A 189 -4.79 -10.71 18.35
C THR A 189 -6.09 -11.33 17.84
N ILE A 190 -7.25 -10.82 18.25
CA ILE A 190 -8.56 -11.26 17.74
C ILE A 190 -8.62 -11.04 16.23
N VAL A 191 -8.23 -9.85 15.78
CA VAL A 191 -8.20 -9.49 14.35
C VAL A 191 -7.18 -10.34 13.60
N LYS A 192 -5.97 -10.52 14.17
CA LYS A 192 -4.93 -11.38 13.59
C LYS A 192 -5.45 -12.79 13.34
N ASN A 193 -6.10 -13.39 14.33
CA ASN A 193 -6.61 -14.75 14.23
C ASN A 193 -7.68 -14.87 13.14
N ILE A 194 -8.63 -13.93 13.05
CA ILE A 194 -9.65 -13.95 11.98
C ILE A 194 -9.00 -13.85 10.59
N ILE A 195 -8.04 -12.94 10.41
CA ILE A 195 -7.32 -12.80 9.13
C ILE A 195 -6.55 -14.08 8.80
N PHE A 196 -5.85 -14.65 9.78
CA PHE A 196 -5.05 -15.86 9.59
C PHE A 196 -5.93 -17.06 9.26
N ASP A 197 -7.06 -17.23 9.93
CA ASP A 197 -8.04 -18.28 9.64
C ASP A 197 -8.61 -18.14 8.23
N LYS A 198 -9.00 -16.92 7.83
CA LYS A 198 -9.50 -16.62 6.47
C LYS A 198 -8.47 -16.90 5.39
N LEU A 199 -7.21 -16.58 5.67
CA LEU A 199 -6.08 -16.85 4.80
C LEU A 199 -5.59 -18.30 4.91
N ARG A 200 -6.09 -19.11 5.85
CA ARG A 200 -5.64 -20.47 6.16
C ARG A 200 -4.15 -20.53 6.52
N ILE A 201 -3.71 -19.69 7.44
CA ILE A 201 -2.35 -19.70 8.00
C ILE A 201 -2.41 -20.41 9.34
N GLU A 202 -1.75 -21.56 9.47
CA GLU A 202 -1.76 -22.32 10.72
C GLU A 202 -0.78 -21.72 11.73
N SER A 203 0.35 -21.20 11.25
CA SER A 203 1.31 -20.50 12.10
C SER A 203 2.12 -19.47 11.32
N GLU A 204 2.66 -18.47 12.02
CA GLU A 204 3.56 -17.46 11.45
C GLU A 204 4.82 -18.11 10.84
N SER A 205 5.37 -19.15 11.47
CA SER A 205 6.58 -19.83 11.01
C SER A 205 6.36 -20.66 9.74
N GLU A 206 5.16 -21.21 9.53
CA GLU A 206 4.79 -21.96 8.32
C GLU A 206 5.02 -21.12 7.06
N VAL A 207 4.58 -19.86 7.12
CA VAL A 207 4.64 -18.90 6.02
C VAL A 207 5.86 -17.99 6.08
N GLY A 208 6.81 -18.23 6.99
CA GLY A 208 8.07 -17.49 7.05
C GLY A 208 7.98 -16.10 7.69
N LEU A 209 6.90 -15.81 8.41
CA LEU A 209 6.78 -14.59 9.19
C LEU A 209 7.65 -14.71 10.44
N LYS A 210 8.74 -13.93 10.48
CA LYS A 210 9.62 -13.81 11.64
C LYS A 210 9.67 -12.37 12.10
N SER A 211 9.53 -12.14 13.41
CA SER A 211 9.55 -10.81 13.99
C SER A 211 10.87 -10.07 13.70
N ALA A 212 10.75 -8.85 13.18
CA ALA A 212 11.87 -7.96 12.91
C ALA A 212 12.34 -7.20 14.16
N SER A 213 11.45 -7.03 15.13
CA SER A 213 11.68 -6.30 16.38
C SER A 213 11.00 -7.02 17.52
N ASP A 214 11.44 -6.74 18.74
CA ASP A 214 10.64 -6.93 19.96
C ASP A 214 9.28 -6.23 19.85
N LYS A 215 9.23 -5.06 19.17
CA LYS A 215 8.02 -4.30 18.89
C LYS A 215 7.16 -5.00 17.83
N VAL A 216 6.02 -5.54 18.24
CA VAL A 216 5.09 -6.30 17.40
C VAL A 216 4.04 -5.39 16.76
N TYR A 217 3.63 -4.34 17.46
CA TYR A 217 2.59 -3.41 17.00
C TYR A 217 3.04 -1.95 17.07
N ALA A 218 2.45 -1.14 16.21
CA ALA A 218 2.58 0.31 16.14
C ALA A 218 1.19 0.95 16.19
N CYS A 219 1.02 2.04 16.93
CA CYS A 219 -0.22 2.81 16.97
C CYS A 219 0.05 4.27 16.63
N LYS A 220 -0.63 4.77 15.58
CA LYS A 220 -0.55 6.14 15.05
C LYS A 220 -1.89 6.85 15.24
N GLY A 221 -1.89 8.00 15.90
CA GLY A 221 -3.08 8.84 16.01
C GLY A 221 -3.40 9.54 14.68
N LEU A 222 -4.67 9.59 14.30
CA LEU A 222 -5.14 10.20 13.05
C LEU A 222 -6.22 11.25 13.32
N LYS A 223 -6.16 12.33 12.55
CA LYS A 223 -7.16 13.39 12.44
C LYS A 223 -8.06 13.14 11.24
N LYS A 224 -9.11 13.95 11.09
CA LYS A 224 -10.12 13.76 10.05
C LYS A 224 -9.55 13.86 8.63
N GLU A 225 -8.59 14.75 8.41
CA GLU A 225 -7.93 15.02 7.14
C GLU A 225 -6.77 14.08 6.82
N ASP A 226 -6.27 13.33 7.82
CA ASP A 226 -5.13 12.45 7.62
C ASP A 226 -5.52 11.24 6.76
N GLU A 227 -4.60 10.76 5.92
CA GLU A 227 -4.77 9.54 5.14
C GLU A 227 -5.17 8.36 6.06
N THR A 228 -6.06 7.51 5.53
CA THR A 228 -6.68 6.45 6.33
C THR A 228 -5.72 5.31 6.62
N SER A 229 -4.66 5.12 5.82
CA SER A 229 -3.66 4.08 6.00
C SER A 229 -2.46 4.26 5.10
N ASP A 230 -1.34 3.69 5.53
CA ASP A 230 -0.09 3.68 4.77
C ASP A 230 -0.02 2.45 3.81
N PHE A 231 -1.02 1.56 3.76
CA PHE A 231 -1.04 0.38 2.88
C PHE A 231 -1.67 0.60 1.50
N THR A 232 -2.15 1.80 1.21
CA THR A 232 -2.74 2.10 -0.10
C THR A 232 -1.64 2.16 -1.15
N SER A 233 -1.77 1.34 -2.19
CA SER A 233 -1.03 1.56 -3.43
C SER A 233 -1.59 2.78 -4.15
N PHE A 234 -0.71 3.58 -4.75
CA PHE A 234 -1.11 4.77 -5.49
C PHE A 234 -1.59 4.46 -6.92
N TYR A 235 -1.11 3.37 -7.52
CA TYR A 235 -1.34 3.08 -8.95
C TYR A 235 -2.05 1.75 -9.22
N LEU A 236 -2.18 0.87 -8.23
CA LEU A 236 -2.57 -0.51 -8.49
C LEU A 236 -4.02 -0.62 -9.01
N ASP A 237 -4.93 0.24 -8.55
CA ASP A 237 -6.30 0.31 -9.08
C ASP A 237 -6.33 0.78 -10.54
N GLU A 238 -5.54 1.80 -10.86
CA GLU A 238 -5.38 2.31 -12.22
C GLU A 238 -4.78 1.24 -13.14
N ILE A 239 -3.73 0.54 -12.70
CA ILE A 239 -3.09 -0.52 -13.47
C ILE A 239 -4.07 -1.67 -13.73
N GLU A 240 -4.81 -2.11 -12.72
CA GLU A 240 -5.83 -3.16 -12.88
C GLU A 240 -6.96 -2.72 -13.82
N ASN A 241 -7.41 -1.47 -13.72
CA ASN A 241 -8.43 -0.92 -14.60
C ASN A 241 -7.95 -0.83 -16.06
N VAL A 242 -6.71 -0.38 -16.28
CA VAL A 242 -6.08 -0.35 -17.60
C VAL A 242 -5.95 -1.79 -18.16
N GLN A 243 -5.50 -2.74 -17.35
CA GLN A 243 -5.36 -4.14 -17.78
C GLN A 243 -6.71 -4.80 -18.10
N LYS A 244 -7.79 -4.46 -17.37
CA LYS A 244 -9.14 -4.97 -17.68
C LYS A 244 -9.66 -4.45 -19.03
N ASN A 245 -9.24 -3.25 -19.44
CA ASN A 245 -9.84 -2.52 -20.57
C ASN A 245 -8.93 -2.35 -21.80
N TYR A 246 -7.63 -2.65 -21.74
CA TYR A 246 -6.69 -2.31 -22.83
C TYR A 246 -7.05 -2.93 -24.19
N LYS A 247 -7.69 -4.09 -24.21
CA LYS A 247 -8.08 -4.77 -25.47
C LYS A 247 -9.05 -3.95 -26.31
N ASN A 248 -9.80 -3.05 -25.68
CA ASN A 248 -10.80 -2.20 -26.33
C ASN A 248 -10.22 -0.81 -26.69
N ASN A 249 -8.91 -0.59 -26.50
CA ASN A 249 -8.27 0.69 -26.69
C ASN A 249 -6.97 0.55 -27.51
N GLU A 250 -7.01 1.01 -28.76
CA GLU A 250 -5.89 0.90 -29.70
C GLU A 250 -4.64 1.65 -29.21
N ASN A 251 -4.81 2.79 -28.52
CA ASN A 251 -3.70 3.56 -27.97
C ASN A 251 -3.00 2.81 -26.84
N LEU A 252 -3.75 2.13 -25.96
CA LEU A 252 -3.17 1.31 -24.90
C LEU A 252 -2.43 0.10 -25.48
N ILE A 253 -2.95 -0.53 -26.53
CA ILE A 253 -2.26 -1.62 -27.23
C ILE A 253 -0.97 -1.10 -27.87
N LYS A 254 -1.03 0.03 -28.59
CA LYS A 254 0.13 0.66 -29.24
C LYS A 254 1.21 1.03 -28.22
N TYR A 255 0.82 1.65 -27.10
CA TYR A 255 1.73 1.97 -26.01
C TYR A 255 2.37 0.72 -25.40
N THR A 256 1.57 -0.25 -24.99
CA THR A 256 2.07 -1.46 -24.31
C THR A 256 3.01 -2.26 -25.23
N THR A 257 2.66 -2.38 -26.52
CA THR A 257 3.50 -3.09 -27.50
C THR A 257 4.75 -2.30 -27.89
N SER A 258 4.74 -0.97 -27.79
CA SER A 258 5.94 -0.16 -27.99
C SER A 258 7.04 -0.47 -26.96
N LEU A 259 6.67 -0.94 -25.76
CA LEU A 259 7.63 -1.36 -24.73
C LEU A 259 8.39 -2.63 -25.12
N LEU A 260 7.81 -3.45 -26.00
CA LEU A 260 8.46 -4.63 -26.58
C LEU A 260 9.44 -4.26 -27.70
N ALA A 261 9.39 -3.03 -28.21
CA ALA A 261 10.31 -2.58 -29.25
C ALA A 261 11.71 -2.36 -28.66
N GLY A 262 12.74 -2.85 -29.37
CA GLY A 262 14.13 -2.67 -28.96
C GLY A 262 14.53 -1.19 -28.82
N ASN A 263 15.51 -0.91 -27.95
CA ASN A 263 15.94 0.44 -27.58
C ASN A 263 16.33 1.34 -28.77
N GLN A 264 16.61 0.78 -29.94
CA GLN A 264 16.96 1.54 -31.16
C GLN A 264 15.83 2.45 -31.68
N LYS A 265 14.58 2.25 -31.25
CA LYS A 265 13.43 3.09 -31.65
C LYS A 265 12.90 4.00 -30.52
N LYS A 266 13.53 4.00 -29.34
CA LYS A 266 13.11 4.83 -28.20
C LYS A 266 13.78 6.20 -28.30
N ILE A 267 12.98 7.26 -28.21
CA ILE A 267 13.47 8.64 -28.18
C ILE A 267 13.59 9.07 -26.72
N MET A 268 14.75 9.60 -26.33
CA MET A 268 14.96 10.17 -25.00
C MET A 268 14.33 11.57 -24.98
N ILE A 269 13.16 11.68 -24.34
CA ILE A 269 12.30 12.87 -24.41
C ILE A 269 12.99 14.11 -23.82
N ASP A 270 13.81 13.94 -22.78
CA ASP A 270 14.57 15.01 -22.12
C ASP A 270 15.72 15.57 -22.98
N SER A 271 16.13 14.86 -24.03
CA SER A 271 17.20 15.29 -24.94
C SER A 271 16.69 16.03 -26.19
N ASP A 272 15.40 15.89 -26.53
CA ASP A 272 14.81 16.49 -27.73
C ASP A 272 13.94 17.71 -27.39
N VAL A 273 14.63 18.81 -27.10
CA VAL A 273 14.02 20.11 -26.76
C VAL A 273 13.04 20.60 -27.84
N CYS A 274 13.29 20.30 -29.11
CA CYS A 274 12.41 20.70 -30.21
C CYS A 274 11.07 19.96 -30.14
N SER A 275 11.10 18.65 -29.92
CA SER A 275 9.89 17.86 -29.74
C SER A 275 9.17 18.21 -28.43
N MET A 276 9.89 18.46 -27.33
CA MET A 276 9.29 18.97 -26.09
C MET A 276 8.53 20.28 -26.30
N LYS A 277 9.13 21.25 -27.01
CA LYS A 277 8.47 22.52 -27.33
C LYS A 277 7.19 22.30 -28.13
N LYS A 278 7.23 21.43 -29.13
CA LYS A 278 6.05 21.05 -29.94
C LYS A 278 4.94 20.45 -29.08
N TRP A 279 5.28 19.55 -28.15
CA TRP A 279 4.29 18.93 -27.27
C TRP A 279 3.78 19.87 -26.18
N LEU A 280 4.43 21.00 -25.94
CA LEU A 280 4.00 22.02 -24.98
C LEU A 280 3.25 23.19 -25.64
N GLU A 281 2.97 23.11 -26.94
CA GLU A 281 2.19 24.12 -27.64
C GLU A 281 0.78 24.22 -27.02
N VAL A 282 0.28 25.46 -26.93
CA VAL A 282 -0.94 25.81 -26.18
C VAL A 282 -2.18 25.11 -26.75
N ASP A 283 -2.20 24.86 -28.07
CA ASP A 283 -3.25 24.15 -28.79
C ASP A 283 -3.25 22.64 -28.55
N ARG A 284 -2.14 22.08 -28.06
CA ARG A 284 -2.02 20.65 -27.70
C ARG A 284 -2.37 20.35 -26.26
N PHE A 285 -2.74 21.35 -25.46
CA PHE A 285 -3.15 21.10 -24.07
C PHE A 285 -4.35 20.13 -24.03
N PRO A 286 -4.23 19.01 -23.31
CA PRO A 286 -5.30 18.04 -23.20
C PRO A 286 -6.29 18.62 -22.21
N MET A 287 -7.50 18.91 -22.69
CA MET A 287 -8.57 19.64 -22.01
C MET A 287 -8.46 21.15 -22.14
N GLY A 288 -9.13 21.65 -23.19
CA GLY A 288 -9.46 23.05 -23.35
C GLY A 288 -10.08 23.61 -22.08
N LYS A 289 -9.28 24.44 -21.40
CA LYS A 289 -9.60 25.54 -20.49
C LYS A 289 -8.42 25.68 -19.54
N TYR A 290 -7.46 26.48 -19.99
CA TYR A 290 -6.60 27.18 -19.06
C TYR A 290 -7.44 28.26 -18.35
N PRO A 291 -7.42 28.33 -17.00
CA PRO A 291 -6.72 27.44 -16.07
C PRO A 291 -7.55 26.18 -15.70
N SER A 292 -6.91 25.01 -15.73
CA SER A 292 -7.45 23.75 -15.20
C SER A 292 -7.21 23.67 -13.70
N LYS A 293 -8.20 23.13 -12.96
CA LYS A 293 -8.05 22.84 -11.52
C LYS A 293 -6.95 21.78 -11.26
N PHE A 294 -6.65 20.95 -12.25
CA PHE A 294 -5.59 19.96 -12.22
C PHE A 294 -4.52 20.39 -13.22
N SER A 295 -3.42 20.96 -12.73
CA SER A 295 -2.27 21.30 -13.55
C SER A 295 -1.29 20.13 -13.52
N PRO A 296 -1.24 19.29 -14.58
CA PRO A 296 -0.25 18.23 -14.64
C PRO A 296 1.15 18.82 -14.58
N THR A 297 2.11 18.07 -14.01
CA THR A 297 3.51 18.46 -14.09
C THR A 297 3.97 18.52 -15.54
N LEU A 298 5.08 19.21 -15.80
CA LEU A 298 5.65 19.34 -17.15
C LEU A 298 5.79 17.97 -17.85
N MET A 299 6.31 16.97 -17.14
CA MET A 299 6.51 15.63 -17.70
C MET A 299 5.20 14.89 -17.93
N GLN A 300 4.22 15.03 -17.03
CA GLN A 300 2.89 14.48 -17.21
C GLN A 300 2.19 15.11 -18.42
N GLN A 301 2.32 16.41 -18.59
CA GLN A 301 1.77 17.14 -19.73
C GLN A 301 2.38 16.67 -21.05
N ILE A 302 3.71 16.58 -21.13
CA ILE A 302 4.40 16.07 -22.31
C ILE A 302 3.93 14.63 -22.61
N ALA A 303 3.84 13.77 -21.60
CA ALA A 303 3.39 12.40 -21.77
C ALA A 303 1.94 12.31 -22.28
N ILE A 304 1.01 13.08 -21.72
CA ILE A 304 -0.38 13.11 -22.19
C ILE A 304 -0.42 13.60 -23.64
N ASN A 305 0.29 14.68 -23.97
CA ASN A 305 0.27 15.27 -25.31
C ASN A 305 0.88 14.35 -26.37
N ILE A 306 1.91 13.57 -26.02
CA ILE A 306 2.43 12.49 -26.85
C ILE A 306 1.36 11.39 -27.03
N ALA A 307 0.68 11.00 -25.96
CA ALA A 307 -0.30 9.92 -25.99
C ALA A 307 -1.57 10.25 -26.79
N ILE A 308 -1.97 11.52 -26.84
CA ILE A 308 -3.14 11.99 -27.60
C ILE A 308 -2.79 12.57 -28.97
N SER A 309 -1.51 12.83 -29.26
CA SER A 309 -1.10 13.27 -30.59
C SER A 309 -1.11 12.08 -31.55
N GLU A 310 -2.18 11.99 -32.35
CA GLU A 310 -2.16 11.24 -33.60
C GLU A 310 -1.19 11.87 -34.62
#